data_AF-A0A7D5MEX4-F1
#
_entry.id   AF-A0A7D5MEX4-F1
#
_cell.length_a   1.000
_cell.length_b   1.000
_cell.length_c   1.000
_cell.angle_alpha   90.00
_cell.angle_beta   90.00
_cell.angle_gamma   90.00
#
_symmetry.space_group_name_H-M   'P 1'
#
loop_
_entity.id
_entity.type
_entity.pdbx_description
1 polymer ?
#
loop_
_entity_poly.entity_id
_entity_poly.type
_entity_poly.pdbx_seq_one_letter_code
_entity_poly.pdbx_strand_id
1 'polypeptide(L)'
;MTVKNALKILEEFIERKSELKKGFLDMNMPWNQGQDCIKELSKGLATTMEKDIQILNSLKMELNPNCGHPENLHDKGPDGNLYCMGCNLDL
;
A
#
# COMPACT_ATOMS: atom_id res chain seq x y z
N MET A 1 0.34 16.14 11.08
CA MET A 1 0.04 15.04 10.13
C MET A 1 -0.73 14.01 10.92
N THR A 2 -1.97 13.68 10.55
CA THR A 2 -2.75 12.64 11.25
C THR A 2 -2.40 11.25 10.71
N VAL A 3 -2.61 10.19 11.49
CA VAL A 3 -2.43 8.79 11.03
C VAL A 3 -3.24 8.54 9.76
N LYS A 4 -4.47 9.07 9.69
CA LYS A 4 -5.33 9.03 8.49
C LYS A 4 -4.67 9.64 7.24
N ASN A 5 -4.02 10.80 7.37
CA ASN A 5 -3.32 11.43 6.24
C ASN A 5 -2.08 10.63 5.83
N ALA A 6 -1.37 10.01 6.80
CA ALA A 6 -0.23 9.16 6.52
C ALA A 6 -0.66 7.88 5.77
N LEU A 7 -1.76 7.24 6.19
CA LEU A 7 -2.35 6.09 5.51
C LEU A 7 -2.76 6.43 4.08
N LYS A 8 -3.39 7.59 3.87
CA LYS A 8 -3.77 8.04 2.53
C LYS A 8 -2.56 8.20 1.61
N ILE A 9 -1.50 8.87 2.07
CA ILE A 9 -0.25 9.03 1.30
C ILE A 9 0.37 7.66 0.99
N LEU A 10 0.34 6.75 1.95
CA LEU A 10 0.88 5.40 1.79
C LEU A 10 0.11 4.61 0.74
N GLU A 11 -1.22 4.70 0.74
CA GLU A 11 -2.10 4.09 -0.27
C GLU A 11 -1.84 4.63 -1.67
N GLU A 12 -1.78 5.96 -1.83
CA GLU A 12 -1.45 6.60 -3.11
C GLU A 12 -0.07 6.16 -3.62
N PHE A 13 0.90 5.97 -2.72
CA PHE A 13 2.24 5.52 -3.09
C PHE A 13 2.28 4.04 -3.50
N ILE A 14 1.53 3.17 -2.81
CA ILE A 14 1.37 1.75 -3.17
C ILE A 14 0.71 1.64 -4.55
N GLU A 15 -0.35 2.42 -4.80
CA GLU A 15 -1.06 2.43 -6.08
C GLU A 15 -0.12 2.83 -7.22
N ARG A 16 0.57 3.95 -7.07
CA ARG A 16 1.52 4.43 -8.09
C ARG A 16 2.63 3.43 -8.38
N LYS A 17 3.19 2.78 -7.34
CA LYS A 17 4.19 1.71 -7.55
C LYS A 17 3.60 0.50 -8.27
N SER A 18 2.35 0.16 -7.97
CA SER A 18 1.65 -0.95 -8.62
C SER A 18 1.40 -0.67 -10.10
N GLU A 19 1.04 0.57 -10.46
CA GLU A 19 0.90 1.00 -11.85
C GLU A 19 2.22 0.95 -12.61
N LEU A 20 3.30 1.49 -12.03
CA LEU A 20 4.63 1.43 -12.63
C LEU A 20 5.07 -0.02 -12.86
N LYS A 21 4.89 -0.89 -11.86
CA LYS A 21 5.18 -2.33 -11.98
C LYS A 21 4.42 -2.96 -13.15
N LYS A 22 3.12 -2.66 -13.29
CA LYS A 22 2.31 -3.13 -14.43
C LYS A 22 2.89 -2.64 -15.76
N GLY A 23 3.27 -1.37 -15.86
CA GLY A 23 3.90 -0.80 -17.05
C GLY A 23 5.23 -1.47 -17.41
N PHE A 24 6.06 -1.83 -16.43
CA PHE A 24 7.29 -2.58 -16.68
C PHE A 24 7.05 -4.01 -17.16
N LEU A 25 5.93 -4.63 -16.76
CA LEU A 25 5.58 -5.99 -17.16
C LEU A 25 4.72 -6.06 -18.44
N ASP A 26 4.24 -4.92 -18.94
CA ASP A 26 3.38 -4.87 -20.12
C ASP A 26 4.18 -5.17 -21.40
N MET A 27 3.87 -6.31 -22.01
CA MET A 27 4.50 -6.81 -23.23
C MET A 27 4.21 -5.94 -24.47
N ASN A 28 3.24 -5.03 -24.39
CA ASN A 28 2.92 -4.10 -25.46
C ASN A 28 3.77 -2.82 -25.43
N MET A 29 4.52 -2.59 -24.34
CA MET A 29 5.33 -1.38 -24.23
C MET A 29 6.56 -1.45 -25.14
N PRO A 30 7.00 -0.30 -25.71
CA PRO A 30 8.10 -0.29 -26.70
C PRO A 30 9.40 -0.93 -26.20
N TRP A 31 9.69 -0.83 -24.90
CA TRP A 31 10.88 -1.42 -24.28
C TRP A 31 10.79 -2.95 -24.08
N ASN A 32 9.59 -3.53 -24.13
CA ASN A 32 9.38 -4.98 -23.96
C ASN A 32 9.22 -5.74 -25.29
N GLN A 33 9.16 -5.04 -26.43
CA GLN A 33 9.06 -5.66 -27.77
C GLN A 33 10.40 -5.81 -28.48
N GLY A 34 11.51 -5.44 -27.84
CA GLY A 34 12.84 -5.38 -28.44
C GLY A 34 13.83 -6.36 -27.81
N GLN A 35 14.97 -5.80 -27.36
CA GLN A 35 16.10 -6.59 -26.88
C GLN A 35 15.80 -7.31 -25.56
N ASP A 36 16.17 -8.59 -25.48
CA ASP A 36 15.98 -9.42 -24.29
C ASP A 36 16.60 -8.82 -23.03
N CYS A 37 17.73 -8.11 -23.16
CA CYS A 37 18.38 -7.45 -22.02
C CYS A 37 17.50 -6.35 -21.39
N ILE A 38 16.73 -5.61 -22.20
CA ILE A 38 15.82 -4.55 -21.71
C ILE A 38 14.58 -5.18 -21.06
N LYS A 39 14.11 -6.30 -21.60
CA LYS A 39 13.01 -7.07 -21.02
C LYS A 39 13.40 -7.64 -19.65
N GLU A 40 14.59 -8.22 -19.53
CA GLU A 40 15.08 -8.73 -18.24
C GLU A 40 15.35 -7.59 -17.24
N LEU A 41 15.86 -6.44 -17.68
CA LEU A 41 15.97 -5.25 -16.85
C LEU A 41 14.59 -4.80 -16.33
N SER A 42 13.58 -4.75 -17.21
CA SER A 42 12.21 -4.35 -16.86
C SER A 42 11.59 -5.30 -15.83
N LYS A 43 11.78 -6.63 -15.99
CA LYS A 43 11.39 -7.62 -14.98
C LYS A 43 12.12 -7.43 -13.64
N GLY A 44 13.42 -7.13 -13.68
CA GLY A 44 14.21 -6.83 -12.50
C GLY A 44 13.66 -5.63 -11.72
N LEU A 45 13.35 -4.55 -12.43
CA LEU A 45 12.73 -3.36 -11.84
C LEU A 45 11.34 -3.66 -11.27
N ALA A 46 10.51 -4.41 -12.00
CA ALA A 46 9.19 -4.83 -11.52
C ALA A 46 9.28 -5.69 -10.24
N THR A 47 10.29 -6.56 -10.15
CA THR A 47 10.54 -7.38 -8.96
C THR A 47 10.95 -6.54 -7.74
N THR A 48 11.79 -5.52 -7.95
CA THR A 48 12.13 -4.57 -6.89
C THR A 48 10.89 -3.80 -6.43
N MET A 49 10.05 -3.34 -7.36
CA MET A 49 8.79 -2.67 -7.02
C MET A 49 7.83 -3.56 -6.25
N GLU A 50 7.77 -4.85 -6.57
CA GLU A 50 6.98 -5.82 -5.80
C GLU A 50 7.42 -5.89 -4.34
N LYS A 51 8.74 -5.95 -4.09
CA LYS A 51 9.28 -5.92 -2.71
C LYS A 51 8.94 -4.63 -1.99
N ASP A 52 9.06 -3.49 -2.67
CA ASP A 52 8.67 -2.20 -2.09
C ASP A 52 7.18 -2.18 -1.71
N ILE A 53 6.31 -2.66 -2.60
CA ILE A 53 4.86 -2.75 -2.34
C ILE A 53 4.59 -3.63 -1.12
N GLN A 54 5.29 -4.76 -0.98
CA GLN A 54 5.15 -5.64 0.18
C GLN A 54 5.55 -4.93 1.48
N ILE A 55 6.69 -4.23 1.50
CA ILE A 55 7.14 -3.46 2.66
C ILE A 55 6.13 -2.36 3.01
N LEU A 56 5.62 -1.62 2.02
CA LEU A 56 4.64 -0.57 2.25
C LEU A 56 3.31 -1.11 2.78
N ASN A 57 2.87 -2.29 2.32
CA ASN A 57 1.69 -2.96 2.86
C ASN A 57 1.92 -3.42 4.30
N SER A 58 3.11 -3.93 4.64
CA SER A 58 3.45 -4.25 6.03
C SER A 58 3.42 -3.00 6.92
N LEU A 59 4.00 -1.89 6.46
CA LEU A 59 3.92 -0.61 7.18
C LEU A 59 2.48 -0.12 7.35
N LYS A 60 1.63 -0.31 6.34
CA LYS A 60 0.21 0.02 6.43
C LYS A 60 -0.48 -0.79 7.52
N MET A 61 -0.17 -2.08 7.65
CA MET A 61 -0.73 -2.94 8.70
C MET A 61 -0.29 -2.54 10.11
N GLU A 62 0.95 -2.06 10.27
CA GLU A 62 1.45 -1.55 11.56
C GLU A 62 0.80 -0.21 11.93
N LEU A 63 0.52 0.65 10.94
CA LEU A 63 -0.09 1.96 11.15
C LEU A 63 -1.61 1.89 11.31
N ASN A 64 -2.25 0.88 10.74
CA ASN A 64 -3.68 0.60 10.90
C ASN A 64 -3.87 -0.90 11.15
N PRO A 65 -3.63 -1.37 12.39
CA PRO A 65 -3.91 -2.74 12.74
C PRO A 65 -5.41 -2.97 12.59
N ASN A 66 -5.80 -4.02 11.84
CA ASN A 66 -7.19 -4.45 11.81
C ASN A 66 -7.64 -4.72 13.26
N CYS A 67 -8.45 -3.84 13.84
CA CYS A 67 -8.98 -4.05 15.19
C CYS A 67 -9.89 -5.28 15.13
N GLY A 68 -9.41 -6.39 15.69
CA GLY A 68 -10.17 -7.63 15.88
C GLY A 68 -10.95 -7.64 17.19
N HIS A 69 -11.02 -6.51 17.89
CA HIS A 69 -11.79 -6.40 19.13
C HIS A 69 -13.29 -6.35 18.81
N PRO A 70 -14.13 -6.87 19.72
CA PRO A 70 -15.57 -6.84 19.54
C PRO A 70 -16.12 -5.40 19.48
N GLU A 71 -17.22 -5.20 18.74
CA GLU A 71 -17.81 -3.87 18.48
C GLU A 71 -18.19 -3.08 19.74
N ASN A 72 -18.40 -3.76 20.87
CA ASN A 72 -18.66 -3.11 22.16
C ASN A 72 -17.44 -2.37 22.72
N LEU A 73 -16.25 -2.59 22.16
CA LEU A 73 -15.04 -1.83 22.44
C LEU A 73 -14.80 -0.70 21.42
N HIS A 74 -15.73 -0.50 20.47
CA HIS A 74 -15.68 0.63 19.55
C HIS A 74 -16.54 1.76 20.11
N ASP A 75 -15.97 2.95 20.18
CA ASP A 75 -16.65 4.18 20.56
C ASP A 75 -16.63 5.17 19.38
N LYS A 76 -17.50 6.18 19.41
CA LYS A 76 -17.45 7.30 18.47
C LYS A 76 -16.96 8.54 19.19
N GLY A 77 -15.86 9.09 18.68
CA GLY A 77 -15.36 10.38 19.13
C GLY A 77 -16.38 11.51 18.87
N PRO A 78 -16.21 12.67 19.53
CA PRO A 78 -17.07 13.84 19.32
C PRO A 78 -17.04 14.41 17.89
N ASP A 79 -16.07 13.98 17.07
CA ASP A 79 -15.94 14.27 15.64
C ASP A 79 -16.65 13.24 14.74
N GLY A 80 -17.26 12.21 15.33
CA GLY A 80 -17.96 11.13 14.63
C GLY A 80 -17.05 10.02 14.08
N ASN A 81 -15.74 10.09 14.30
CA ASN A 81 -14.81 9.02 13.92
C ASN A 81 -14.96 7.82 14.87
N LEU A 82 -14.86 6.62 14.32
CA LEU A 82 -14.90 5.39 15.11
C LEU A 82 -13.53 5.18 15.75
N TYR A 83 -13.50 4.73 16.99
CA TYR A 83 -12.27 4.53 17.77
C TYR A 83 -12.39 3.22 18.54
N CYS A 84 -11.35 2.40 18.54
CA CYS A 84 -11.32 1.12 19.24
C CYS A 84 -10.60 1.28 20.58
N MET A 85 -11.35 1.30 21.68
CA MET A 85 -10.83 1.40 23.06
C MET A 85 -9.86 0.24 23.38
N GLY A 86 -10.08 -0.94 22.80
CA GLY A 86 -9.20 -2.10 22.97
C GLY A 86 -7.84 -1.96 22.26
N CYS A 87 -7.80 -1.28 21.11
CA CYS A 87 -6.56 -0.97 20.40
C CYS A 87 -5.93 0.36 20.84
N ASN A 88 -6.71 1.22 21.52
CA ASN A 88 -6.38 2.63 21.74
C ASN A 88 -6.02 3.37 20.44
N LEU A 89 -6.77 3.09 19.38
CA LEU A 89 -6.52 3.61 18.02
C LEU A 89 -7.83 4.01 17.36
N ASP A 90 -7.76 5.07 16.54
CA ASP A 90 -8.84 5.43 15.62
C ASP A 90 -9.01 4.32 14.58
N LEU A 91 -10.26 3.96 14.27
CA LEU A 91 -10.67 2.97 13.26
C LEU A 91 -11.04 3.61 11.92
#